data_AF-A0A8C9SKU2-F1
#
_entry.id   AF-A0A8C9SKU2-F1
#
_cell.length_a   1.000
_cell.length_b   1.000
_cell.length_c   1.000
_cell.angle_alpha   90.00
_cell.angle_beta   90.00
_cell.angle_gamma   90.00
#
_symmetry.space_group_name_H-M   'P 1'
#
loop_
_entity.id
_entity.type
_entity.pdbx_description
1 polymer ?
#
loop_
_entity_poly.entity_id
_entity_poly.type
_entity_poly.pdbx_seq_one_letter_code
_entity_poly.pdbx_strand_id
1 'polypeptide(L)'
;PPPRPRCSPPSSAEKVMSLGRNWHRPCLRCERCRKTLTPGGHAEHEGRPYCHVPCYGYLFGPKGVNIGEVGCYIYDKDQSEQNELSSHS
;
A
#
# COMPACT_ATOMS: atom_id res chain seq x y z
N PRO A 1 -9.51 0.01 16.30
CA PRO A 1 -10.44 -0.62 15.33
C PRO A 1 -10.27 -2.14 15.41
N PRO A 2 -11.34 -2.93 15.56
CA PRO A 2 -11.21 -4.39 15.66
C PRO A 2 -10.52 -4.95 14.40
N PRO A 3 -9.74 -6.04 14.53
CA PRO A 3 -9.24 -6.75 13.35
C PRO A 3 -10.44 -7.11 12.48
N ARG A 4 -10.38 -6.76 11.18
CA ARG A 4 -11.51 -7.04 10.28
C ARG A 4 -11.79 -8.54 10.33
N PRO A 5 -13.05 -8.96 10.53
CA PRO A 5 -13.39 -10.36 10.48
C PRO A 5 -12.89 -10.93 9.16
N ARG A 6 -12.20 -12.07 9.22
CA ARG A 6 -11.68 -12.79 8.06
C ARG A 6 -12.87 -13.00 7.13
N CYS A 7 -12.92 -12.30 6.01
CA CYS A 7 -14.09 -12.34 5.15
C CYS A 7 -14.21 -13.75 4.54
N SER A 8 -15.41 -14.30 4.49
CA SER A 8 -15.71 -15.53 3.74
C SER A 8 -15.24 -15.38 2.29
N PRO A 9 -14.91 -16.46 1.57
CA PRO A 9 -14.54 -16.34 0.16
C PRO A 9 -15.64 -15.61 -0.64
N PRO A 10 -15.30 -14.59 -1.45
CA PRO A 10 -16.28 -13.85 -2.24
C PRO A 10 -17.00 -14.76 -3.24
N SER A 11 -18.30 -14.50 -3.44
CA SER A 11 -19.09 -15.11 -4.51
C SER A 11 -18.53 -14.72 -5.89
N SER A 12 -18.71 -15.57 -6.90
CA SER A 12 -18.11 -15.38 -8.23
C SER A 12 -18.45 -14.06 -8.92
N ALA A 13 -19.58 -13.42 -8.59
CA ALA A 13 -20.02 -12.18 -9.22
C ALA A 13 -19.28 -10.93 -8.70
N GLU A 14 -18.75 -10.94 -7.47
CA GLU A 14 -18.16 -9.76 -6.83
C GLU A 14 -16.67 -9.92 -6.49
N LYS A 15 -16.11 -11.11 -6.75
CA LYS A 15 -14.70 -11.41 -6.50
C LYS A 15 -13.80 -10.74 -7.54
N VAL A 16 -12.74 -10.08 -7.07
CA VAL A 16 -11.65 -9.61 -7.92
C VAL A 16 -10.43 -10.49 -7.71
N MET A 17 -9.76 -10.88 -8.79
CA MET A 17 -8.49 -11.61 -8.72
C MET A 17 -7.35 -10.61 -8.67
N SER A 18 -6.46 -10.76 -7.70
CA SER A 18 -5.23 -9.98 -7.60
C SER A 18 -4.15 -10.78 -6.91
N LEU A 19 -2.93 -10.74 -7.47
CA LEU A 19 -1.78 -11.49 -6.97
C LEU A 19 -2.07 -12.99 -6.76
N GLY A 20 -2.90 -13.58 -7.63
CA GLY A 20 -3.29 -15.00 -7.55
C GLY A 20 -4.33 -15.34 -6.48
N ARG A 21 -4.95 -14.35 -5.83
CA ARG A 21 -5.97 -14.55 -4.78
C ARG A 21 -7.26 -13.79 -5.08
N ASN A 22 -8.37 -14.26 -4.52
CA ASN A 22 -9.67 -13.61 -4.66
C ASN A 22 -9.93 -12.66 -3.49
N TRP A 23 -10.33 -11.44 -3.82
CA TRP A 23 -10.64 -10.38 -2.87
C TRP A 23 -12.06 -9.87 -3.09
N HIS A 24 -12.69 -9.33 -2.05
CA HIS A 24 -13.87 -8.49 -2.25
C HIS A 24 -13.41 -7.10 -2.68
N ARG A 25 -14.13 -6.48 -3.62
CA ARG A 25 -13.96 -5.07 -3.99
C ARG A 25 -13.81 -4.12 -2.78
N PRO A 26 -14.69 -4.15 -1.75
CA PRO A 26 -14.54 -3.28 -0.58
C PRO A 26 -13.42 -3.71 0.39
N CYS A 27 -13.00 -4.98 0.37
CA CYS A 27 -11.95 -5.49 1.25
C CYS A 27 -10.54 -5.19 0.71
N LEU A 28 -10.43 -4.91 -0.59
CA LEU A 28 -9.18 -4.56 -1.25
C LEU A 28 -8.77 -3.12 -0.90
N ARG A 29 -8.42 -2.90 0.37
CA ARG A 29 -8.19 -1.58 0.94
C ARG A 29 -6.92 -1.59 1.78
N CYS A 30 -6.02 -0.66 1.50
CA CYS A 30 -4.72 -0.57 2.16
C CYS A 30 -4.88 -0.59 3.68
N GLU A 31 -4.17 -1.47 4.38
CA GLU A 31 -4.28 -1.53 5.83
C GLU A 31 -3.71 -0.27 6.52
N ARG A 32 -2.65 0.32 5.94
CA ARG A 32 -1.97 1.52 6.45
C ARG A 32 -2.78 2.79 6.22
N CYS A 33 -2.98 3.17 4.96
CA CYS A 33 -3.65 4.44 4.61
C CYS A 33 -5.16 4.32 4.40
N ARG A 34 -5.73 3.10 4.52
CA ARG A 34 -7.16 2.84 4.33
C ARG A 34 -7.72 3.26 2.95
N LYS A 35 -6.86 3.50 1.95
CA LYS A 35 -7.24 3.80 0.57
C LYS A 35 -7.73 2.54 -0.15
N THR A 36 -8.83 2.65 -0.87
CA THR A 36 -9.31 1.58 -1.76
C THR A 36 -8.29 1.36 -2.88
N LEU A 37 -7.91 0.10 -3.08
CA LEU A 37 -6.88 -0.28 -4.03
C LEU A 37 -7.52 -0.87 -5.29
N THR A 38 -6.81 -0.71 -6.40
CA THR A 38 -7.21 -1.32 -7.66
C THR A 38 -6.73 -2.78 -7.69
N PRO A 39 -7.58 -3.74 -8.11
CA PRO A 39 -7.12 -5.10 -8.35
C PRO A 39 -6.00 -5.11 -9.41
N GLY A 40 -4.93 -5.85 -9.15
CA GLY A 40 -3.72 -5.87 -10.00
C GLY A 40 -2.72 -4.73 -9.76
N GLY A 41 -3.10 -3.68 -9.04
CA GLY A 41 -2.24 -2.50 -8.78
C GLY A 41 -1.93 -2.28 -7.30
N HIS A 42 -1.76 -3.35 -6.52
CA HIS A 42 -1.36 -3.27 -5.12
C HIS A 42 -0.44 -4.42 -4.71
N ALA A 43 0.18 -4.29 -3.54
CA ALA A 43 0.99 -5.32 -2.93
C ALA A 43 0.21 -6.04 -1.82
N GLU A 44 0.51 -7.31 -1.60
CA GLU A 44 -0.01 -8.10 -0.47
C GLU A 44 1.12 -8.49 0.47
N HIS A 45 0.89 -8.41 1.77
CA HIS A 45 1.75 -8.99 2.79
C HIS A 45 0.91 -9.73 3.84
N GLU A 46 1.21 -11.00 4.09
CA GLU A 46 0.50 -11.85 5.09
C GLU A 46 -1.04 -11.87 4.92
N GLY A 47 -1.54 -11.83 3.68
CA GLY A 47 -2.97 -11.76 3.40
C GLY A 47 -3.62 -10.39 3.67
N ARG A 48 -2.82 -9.34 3.82
CA ARG A 48 -3.29 -7.96 3.97
C ARG A 48 -2.85 -7.13 2.77
N PRO A 49 -3.76 -6.34 2.16
CA PRO A 49 -3.42 -5.54 1.00
C PRO A 49 -2.82 -4.17 1.42
N TYR A 50 -1.84 -3.70 0.65
CA TYR A 50 -1.10 -2.45 0.84
C TYR A 50 -0.88 -1.72 -0.49
N CYS A 51 -0.79 -0.40 -0.48
CA CYS A 51 -0.36 0.33 -1.67
C CYS A 51 1.06 -0.12 -2.05
N HIS A 52 1.34 -0.33 -3.35
CA HIS A 52 2.71 -0.52 -3.83
C HIS A 52 3.63 0.59 -3.30
N VAL A 53 3.15 1.83 -3.39
CA VAL A 53 3.86 3.05 -2.99
C VAL A 53 2.93 3.98 -2.21
N PRO A 54 3.37 4.61 -1.09
CA PRO A 54 4.57 4.31 -0.30
C PRO A 54 4.34 3.23 0.78
N CYS A 55 3.16 2.62 0.85
CA CYS A 55 2.76 1.84 2.02
C CYS A 55 3.53 0.53 2.19
N TYR A 56 3.63 -0.26 1.12
CA TYR A 56 4.34 -1.54 1.16
C TYR A 56 5.84 -1.34 1.34
N GLY A 57 6.45 -0.43 0.58
CA GLY A 57 7.87 -0.12 0.71
C GLY A 57 8.28 0.50 2.05
N TYR A 58 7.43 1.30 2.70
CA TYR A 58 7.74 1.83 4.03
C TYR A 58 7.74 0.74 5.12
N LEU A 59 6.87 -0.26 5.00
CA LEU A 59 6.72 -1.33 6.00
C LEU A 59 7.66 -2.51 5.75
N PHE A 60 7.76 -2.94 4.49
CA PHE A 60 8.43 -4.16 4.04
C PHE A 60 9.53 -3.91 3.01
N GLY A 61 9.75 -2.66 2.61
CA GLY A 61 10.87 -2.33 1.72
C GLY A 61 12.20 -2.60 2.41
N PRO A 62 13.25 -2.85 1.62
CA PRO A 62 14.59 -3.09 2.14
C PRO A 62 15.03 -1.89 2.98
N LYS A 63 15.14 -2.11 4.30
CA LYS A 63 15.75 -1.13 5.21
C LYS A 63 17.26 -1.22 4.97
N GLY A 64 17.79 -0.22 4.28
CA GLY A 64 19.14 -0.16 3.73
C GLY A 64 20.21 -0.96 4.48
N VAL A 65 20.73 -1.97 3.80
CA VAL A 65 22.17 -2.28 3.85
C VAL A 65 22.79 -1.61 2.62
N ASN A 66 23.74 -0.71 2.86
CA ASN A 66 24.42 0.06 1.82
C ASN A 66 25.25 -0.87 0.93
N ILE A 67 24.71 -1.34 -0.19
CA ILE A 67 25.47 -1.94 -1.29
C ILE A 67 24.93 -1.47 -2.65
N GLY A 68 25.61 -0.51 -3.26
CA GLY A 68 25.70 -0.32 -4.73
C GLY A 68 24.50 0.23 -5.51
N GLU A 69 24.67 1.47 -5.99
CA GLU A 69 24.25 2.09 -7.28
C GLU A 69 22.82 1.94 -7.88
N VAL A 70 21.95 1.04 -7.45
CA VAL A 70 20.57 0.99 -8.00
C VAL A 70 19.59 1.68 -7.05
N GLY A 71 19.09 2.84 -7.49
CA GLY A 71 18.29 3.78 -6.71
C GLY A 71 17.31 3.13 -5.75
N CYS A 72 17.47 3.42 -4.46
CA CYS A 72 16.48 3.12 -3.45
C CYS A 72 15.27 4.03 -3.70
N TYR A 73 14.06 3.48 -3.80
CA TYR A 73 12.84 4.27 -3.64
C TYR A 73 12.78 4.74 -2.18
N ILE A 74 13.47 5.86 -1.92
CA ILE A 74 13.36 6.60 -0.66
C ILE A 74 11.93 7.12 -0.65
N TYR A 75 11.05 6.43 0.08
CA TYR A 75 9.78 7.03 0.49
C TYR A 75 10.11 7.99 1.60
N ASP A 76 10.56 9.18 1.21
CA ASP A 76 10.79 10.28 2.12
C ASP A 76 9.48 10.51 2.86
N LYS A 77 9.55 10.27 4.16
CA LYS A 77 8.42 10.38 5.05
C LYS A 77 8.36 11.87 5.37
N ASP A 78 7.51 12.56 4.61
CA ASP A 78 7.02 13.93 4.82
C ASP A 78 7.38 14.90 3.67
N GLN A 79 6.40 15.19 2.81
CA GLN A 79 6.24 16.53 2.25
C GLN A 79 4.74 16.78 2.03
N SER A 80 4.06 17.04 3.14
CA SER A 80 2.83 17.86 3.12
C SER A 80 3.04 19.23 3.75
N GLU A 81 4.29 19.69 3.93
CA GLU A 81 4.54 20.86 4.78
C GLU A 81 5.59 21.90 4.31
N GLN A 82 5.92 22.02 3.02
CA GLN A 82 6.86 23.10 2.58
C GLN A 82 6.47 23.89 1.31
N ASN A 83 5.19 24.03 0.96
CA ASN A 83 4.78 25.03 -0.04
C ASN A 83 4.55 26.44 0.54
N GLU A 84 4.97 26.72 1.77
CA GLU A 84 4.76 28.03 2.42
C GLU A 84 6.07 28.79 2.68
N LEU A 85 7.13 28.56 1.89
CA LEU A 85 8.36 29.35 1.94
C LEU A 85 8.80 29.81 0.54
N SER A 86 7.95 30.55 -0.15
CA SER A 86 8.32 31.31 -1.36
C SER A 86 7.61 32.65 -1.50
N SER A 87 7.00 33.20 -0.44
CA SER A 87 6.26 34.47 -0.51
C SER A 87 6.79 35.60 0.38
N HIS A 88 8.02 35.50 0.90
CA HIS A 88 8.67 36.63 1.54
C HIS A 88 9.98 36.96 0.84
N SER A 89 9.85 37.69 -0.26
CA SER A 89 10.83 38.67 -0.73
C SER A 89 10.20 40.04 -0.60
#